data_AF-A0A1I7UW60-F1
#
_entry.id   AF-A0A1I7UW60-F1
#
_cell.length_a   1.000
_cell.length_b   1.000
_cell.length_c   1.000
_cell.angle_alpha   90.00
_cell.angle_beta   90.00
_cell.angle_gamma   90.00
#
_symmetry.space_group_name_H-M   'P 1'
#
loop_
_entity.id
_entity.type
_entity.pdbx_description
1 polymer ?
#
loop_
_entity_poly.entity_id
_entity_poly.type
_entity_poly.pdbx_seq_one_letter_code
_entity_poly.pdbx_strand_id
1 'polypeptide(L)'
;MAKLYGIFLLFFAVLPSKCSILSFHRNLLGEGSEECFEKFFMAVINEKHECSNGFDFLTKNAKEKHDAYTSGKSCVMEIIKEECSKDRSTFLEENYSQLINLLTEKPKDNITCSAPYFQLEAIECNAHKHALQLEMQEQTGEKETHDGAVKVLAMCKDAQACMRDSCKFTDIERDEMENSCDVLELTTSDFTVCMNKINKEKPDLSKYECLNDHDFYSKDSTVICDRWKNKRDCMRTVTQEICGKDVMKSDEKFLNVF
;
A
#
# COMPACT_ATOMS: atom_id res chain seq x y z
N MET A 1 -55.06 -55.12 17.44
CA MET A 1 -54.70 -53.76 16.98
C MET A 1 -53.49 -53.29 17.76
N ALA A 2 -52.28 -53.49 17.22
CA ALA A 2 -51.03 -53.01 17.81
C ALA A 2 -50.55 -51.79 17.02
N LYS A 3 -50.37 -50.65 17.69
CA LYS A 3 -49.88 -49.40 17.09
C LYS A 3 -48.37 -49.49 16.89
N LEU A 4 -47.93 -49.38 15.64
CA LEU A 4 -46.54 -49.23 15.24
C LEU A 4 -46.12 -47.77 15.48
N TYR A 5 -45.25 -47.51 16.45
CA TYR A 5 -44.62 -46.19 16.60
C TYR A 5 -43.46 -46.10 15.59
N GLY A 6 -43.65 -45.31 14.53
CA GLY A 6 -42.60 -44.97 13.59
C GLY A 6 -41.60 -44.01 14.23
N ILE A 7 -40.37 -44.46 14.43
CA ILE A 7 -39.23 -43.61 14.78
C ILE A 7 -38.87 -42.81 13.54
N PHE A 8 -39.13 -41.49 13.57
CA PHE A 8 -38.66 -40.55 12.56
C PHE A 8 -37.15 -40.35 12.79
N LEU A 9 -36.32 -41.12 12.09
CA LEU A 9 -34.89 -40.85 11.98
C LEU A 9 -34.73 -39.58 11.15
N LEU A 10 -34.53 -38.45 11.82
CA LEU A 10 -34.03 -37.22 11.22
C LEU A 10 -32.62 -37.50 10.69
N PHE A 11 -32.53 -37.85 9.41
CA PHE A 11 -31.28 -37.79 8.67
C PHE A 11 -30.87 -36.32 8.55
N PHE A 12 -30.04 -35.85 9.49
CA PHE A 12 -29.21 -34.67 9.24
C PHE A 12 -28.27 -35.04 8.09
N ALA A 13 -28.60 -34.59 6.88
CA ALA A 13 -27.71 -34.70 5.74
C ALA A 13 -26.47 -33.84 6.02
N VAL A 14 -25.42 -34.48 6.55
CA VAL A 14 -24.09 -33.87 6.64
C VAL A 14 -23.63 -33.69 5.20
N LEU A 15 -23.67 -32.45 4.70
CA LEU A 15 -23.07 -32.12 3.41
C LEU A 15 -21.60 -32.57 3.43
N PRO A 16 -21.10 -33.26 2.39
CA PRO A 16 -19.72 -33.65 2.33
C PRO A 16 -18.83 -32.41 2.41
N SER A 17 -17.77 -32.45 3.23
CA SER A 17 -16.86 -31.32 3.54
C SER A 17 -16.30 -30.61 2.30
N LYS A 18 -16.22 -31.29 1.15
CA LYS A 18 -15.79 -30.70 -0.12
C LYS A 18 -16.82 -29.73 -0.71
N CYS A 19 -18.12 -29.98 -0.53
CA CYS A 19 -19.19 -29.10 -1.00
C CYS A 19 -19.30 -27.82 -0.15
N SER A 20 -19.04 -27.91 1.16
CA SER A 20 -19.02 -26.74 2.03
C SER A 20 -17.86 -25.80 1.69
N ILE A 21 -16.66 -26.33 1.42
CA ILE A 21 -15.49 -25.54 0.99
C ILE A 21 -15.73 -24.85 -0.35
N LEU A 22 -16.27 -25.56 -1.36
CA LEU A 22 -16.56 -24.96 -2.66
C LEU A 22 -17.62 -23.85 -2.56
N SER A 23 -18.67 -24.07 -1.75
CA SER A 23 -19.69 -23.07 -1.46
C SER A 23 -19.09 -21.85 -0.77
N PHE A 24 -18.20 -22.07 0.21
CA PHE A 24 -17.50 -21.00 0.89
C PHE A 24 -16.66 -20.17 -0.09
N HIS A 25 -15.79 -20.79 -0.91
CA HIS A 25 -14.96 -20.06 -1.87
C HIS A 25 -15.79 -19.23 -2.86
N ARG A 26 -16.89 -19.80 -3.39
CA ARG A 26 -17.75 -19.08 -4.33
C ARG A 26 -18.45 -17.88 -3.68
N ASN A 27 -18.88 -18.01 -2.43
CA ASN A 27 -19.53 -16.91 -1.71
C ASN A 27 -18.50 -15.88 -1.22
N LEU A 28 -17.33 -16.32 -0.76
CA LEU A 28 -16.25 -15.48 -0.27
C LEU A 28 -15.74 -14.48 -1.32
N LEU A 29 -15.75 -14.88 -2.58
CA LEU A 29 -15.30 -14.07 -3.73
C LEU A 29 -16.49 -13.69 -4.62
N GLY A 30 -17.71 -13.77 -4.09
CA GLY A 30 -18.91 -13.35 -4.79
C GLY A 30 -19.06 -11.83 -4.83
N GLU A 31 -20.15 -11.36 -5.41
CA GLU A 31 -20.46 -9.94 -5.54
C GLU A 31 -20.42 -9.20 -4.18
N GLY A 32 -19.77 -8.03 -4.17
CA GLY A 32 -19.55 -7.20 -2.96
C GLY A 32 -18.50 -7.70 -1.97
N SER A 33 -17.84 -8.84 -2.22
CA SER A 33 -16.79 -9.34 -1.32
C SER A 33 -15.47 -8.62 -1.51
N GLU A 34 -15.10 -8.35 -2.77
CA GLU A 34 -13.84 -7.66 -3.09
C GLU A 34 -13.82 -6.26 -2.46
N GLU A 35 -14.89 -5.49 -2.64
CA GLU A 35 -15.05 -4.16 -2.02
C GLU A 35 -14.99 -4.23 -0.49
N CYS A 36 -15.64 -5.23 0.14
CA CYS A 36 -15.58 -5.44 1.59
C CYS A 36 -14.16 -5.70 2.08
N PHE A 37 -13.42 -6.59 1.42
CA PHE A 37 -12.05 -6.89 1.79
C PHE A 37 -11.11 -5.72 1.52
N GLU A 38 -11.28 -5.02 0.40
CA GLU A 38 -10.50 -3.82 0.07
C GLU A 38 -10.70 -2.75 1.16
N LYS A 39 -11.94 -2.46 1.55
CA LYS A 39 -12.23 -1.51 2.65
C LYS A 39 -11.64 -1.96 3.98
N PHE A 40 -11.75 -3.24 4.32
CA PHE A 40 -11.11 -3.81 5.51
C PHE A 40 -9.59 -3.54 5.49
N PHE A 41 -8.90 -3.90 4.40
CA PHE A 41 -7.45 -3.67 4.30
C PHE A 41 -7.11 -2.19 4.33
N MET A 42 -7.87 -1.34 3.65
CA MET A 42 -7.69 0.11 3.71
C MET A 42 -7.88 0.67 5.12
N ALA A 43 -8.82 0.14 5.91
CA ALA A 43 -9.01 0.55 7.29
C ALA A 43 -7.82 0.18 8.18
N VAL A 44 -7.21 -0.99 7.94
CA VAL A 44 -5.97 -1.42 8.61
C VAL A 44 -4.77 -0.58 8.17
N ILE A 45 -4.56 -0.39 6.86
CA ILE A 45 -3.45 0.39 6.28
C ILE A 45 -3.44 1.83 6.78
N ASN A 46 -4.62 2.44 6.90
CA ASN A 46 -4.77 3.83 7.35
C ASN A 46 -4.96 3.96 8.87
N GLU A 47 -4.77 2.87 9.63
CA GLU A 47 -4.87 2.84 11.09
C GLU A 47 -6.20 3.44 11.62
N LYS A 48 -7.31 3.24 10.90
CA LYS A 48 -8.61 3.85 11.24
C LYS A 48 -9.18 3.37 12.58
N HIS A 49 -8.75 2.20 13.05
CA HIS A 49 -9.26 1.57 14.26
C HIS A 49 -8.12 1.25 15.22
N GLU A 50 -8.17 1.85 16.42
CA GLU A 50 -7.15 1.64 17.46
C GLU A 50 -7.00 0.16 17.86
N CYS A 51 -8.06 -0.64 17.74
CA CYS A 51 -8.00 -2.07 18.02
C CYS A 51 -7.01 -2.82 17.12
N SER A 52 -6.69 -2.27 15.93
CA SER A 52 -5.81 -2.91 14.96
C SER A 52 -4.33 -2.71 15.27
N ASN A 53 -3.98 -1.70 16.07
CA ASN A 53 -2.59 -1.33 16.38
C ASN A 53 -1.79 -2.42 17.12
N GLY A 54 -2.49 -3.37 17.76
CA GLY A 54 -1.87 -4.49 18.45
C GLY A 54 -1.60 -5.72 17.57
N PHE A 55 -1.99 -5.71 16.30
CA PHE A 55 -1.94 -6.87 15.41
C PHE A 55 -1.36 -6.51 14.04
N ASP A 56 -0.35 -7.25 13.62
CA ASP A 56 0.18 -7.12 12.27
C ASP A 56 -0.63 -8.00 11.29
N PHE A 57 -1.78 -7.49 10.84
CA PHE A 57 -2.63 -8.20 9.88
C PHE A 57 -2.04 -8.23 8.46
N LEU A 58 -1.06 -7.38 8.15
CA LEU A 58 -0.49 -7.23 6.79
C LEU A 58 0.86 -7.94 6.62
N THR A 59 1.42 -8.52 7.69
CA THR A 59 2.65 -9.32 7.62
C THR A 59 2.60 -10.38 6.52
N LYS A 60 3.72 -10.54 5.82
CA LYS A 60 3.90 -11.60 4.81
C LYS A 60 4.28 -12.95 5.42
N ASN A 61 4.61 -12.99 6.71
CA ASN A 61 4.89 -14.24 7.41
C ASN A 61 3.57 -14.96 7.72
N ALA A 62 3.37 -16.12 7.08
CA ALA A 62 2.13 -16.89 7.21
C ALA A 62 1.77 -17.24 8.68
N LYS A 63 2.75 -17.55 9.53
CA LYS A 63 2.52 -17.89 10.92
C LYS A 63 2.11 -16.66 11.72
N GLU A 64 2.83 -15.54 11.55
CA GLU A 64 2.50 -14.29 12.24
C GLU A 64 1.14 -13.76 11.80
N LYS A 65 0.84 -13.84 10.49
CA LYS A 65 -0.48 -13.47 9.94
C LYS A 65 -1.58 -14.32 10.56
N HIS A 66 -1.37 -15.64 10.62
CA HIS A 66 -2.32 -16.55 11.28
C HIS A 66 -2.54 -16.18 12.75
N ASP A 67 -1.46 -15.94 13.50
CA ASP A 67 -1.53 -15.58 14.92
C ASP A 67 -2.23 -14.21 15.13
N ALA A 68 -1.97 -13.24 14.25
CA ALA A 68 -2.61 -11.92 14.25
C ALA A 68 -4.11 -12.00 14.00
N TYR A 69 -4.57 -12.68 12.94
CA TYR A 69 -6.00 -12.85 12.67
C TYR A 69 -6.70 -13.70 13.74
N THR A 70 -6.04 -14.72 14.28
CA THR A 70 -6.62 -15.56 15.34
C THR A 70 -6.82 -14.75 16.64
N SER A 71 -5.80 -14.02 17.08
CA SER A 71 -5.83 -13.26 18.33
C SER A 71 -6.63 -11.96 18.20
N GLY A 72 -6.58 -11.34 17.03
CA GLY A 72 -7.27 -10.09 16.69
C GLY A 72 -8.68 -10.26 16.16
N LYS A 73 -9.29 -11.46 16.27
CA LYS A 73 -10.62 -11.77 15.73
C LYS A 73 -11.68 -10.73 16.06
N SER A 74 -11.73 -10.25 17.29
CA SER A 74 -12.72 -9.23 17.71
C SER A 74 -12.56 -7.94 16.92
N CYS A 75 -11.32 -7.47 16.72
CA CYS A 75 -11.02 -6.27 15.95
C CYS A 75 -11.34 -6.46 14.46
N VAL A 76 -10.95 -7.61 13.88
CA VAL A 76 -11.29 -7.92 12.48
C VAL A 76 -12.80 -7.89 12.26
N MET A 77 -13.58 -8.46 13.19
CA MET A 77 -15.03 -8.48 13.08
C MET A 77 -15.68 -7.12 13.33
N GLU A 78 -15.07 -6.25 14.14
CA GLU A 78 -15.49 -4.86 14.31
C GLU A 78 -15.37 -4.10 12.99
N ILE A 79 -14.20 -4.12 12.36
CA ILE A 79 -13.94 -3.47 11.08
C ILE A 79 -14.86 -4.02 9.98
N ILE A 80 -14.98 -5.35 9.87
CA ILE A 80 -15.86 -5.99 8.87
C ILE A 80 -17.33 -5.57 9.05
N LYS A 81 -17.81 -5.40 10.28
CA LYS A 81 -19.21 -5.00 10.55
C LYS A 81 -19.47 -3.54 10.18
N GLU A 82 -18.44 -2.70 10.20
CA GLU A 82 -18.52 -1.30 9.79
C GLU A 82 -18.40 -1.14 8.27
N GLU A 83 -17.44 -1.83 7.65
CA GLU A 83 -17.09 -1.63 6.25
C GLU A 83 -17.91 -2.48 5.27
N CYS A 84 -18.53 -3.57 5.74
CA CYS A 84 -19.24 -4.53 4.90
C CYS A 84 -20.74 -4.58 5.18
N SER A 85 -21.51 -5.11 4.22
CA SER A 85 -22.95 -5.34 4.44
C SER A 85 -23.19 -6.35 5.56
N LYS A 86 -24.34 -6.25 6.23
CA LYS A 86 -24.70 -7.13 7.35
C LYS A 86 -24.69 -8.62 6.98
N ASP A 87 -25.16 -8.96 5.79
CA ASP A 87 -25.18 -10.35 5.31
C ASP A 87 -23.75 -10.86 5.10
N ARG A 88 -22.87 -9.99 4.57
CA ARG A 88 -21.45 -10.29 4.37
C ARG A 88 -20.73 -10.48 5.70
N SER A 89 -20.92 -9.56 6.64
CA SER A 89 -20.29 -9.64 7.97
C SER A 89 -20.71 -10.90 8.70
N THR A 90 -21.99 -11.28 8.62
CA THR A 90 -22.52 -12.51 9.23
C THR A 90 -21.88 -13.76 8.61
N PHE A 91 -21.82 -13.82 7.28
CA PHE A 91 -21.18 -14.94 6.57
C PHE A 91 -19.69 -15.09 6.95
N LEU A 92 -18.94 -13.99 7.01
CA LEU A 92 -17.53 -14.02 7.39
C LEU A 92 -17.33 -14.42 8.86
N GLU A 93 -18.23 -14.00 9.76
CA GLU A 93 -18.19 -14.39 11.17
C GLU A 93 -18.39 -15.90 11.36
N GLU A 94 -19.39 -16.47 10.67
CA GLU A 94 -19.70 -17.91 10.70
C GLU A 94 -18.60 -18.77 10.08
N ASN A 95 -17.85 -18.22 9.12
CA ASN A 95 -16.81 -18.93 8.38
C ASN A 95 -15.38 -18.43 8.69
N TYR A 96 -15.19 -17.76 9.82
CA TYR A 96 -13.95 -17.04 10.14
C TYR A 96 -12.70 -17.92 10.13
N SER A 97 -12.79 -19.16 10.63
CA SER A 97 -11.66 -20.10 10.60
C SER A 97 -11.23 -20.46 9.18
N GLN A 98 -12.18 -20.59 8.25
CA GLN A 98 -11.88 -20.85 6.84
C GLN A 98 -11.25 -19.62 6.17
N LEU A 99 -11.67 -18.42 6.56
CA LEU A 99 -11.05 -17.17 6.10
C LEU A 99 -9.57 -17.09 6.52
N ILE A 100 -9.25 -17.40 7.79
CA ILE A 100 -7.86 -17.39 8.27
C ILE A 100 -6.99 -18.32 7.43
N ASN A 101 -7.46 -19.55 7.18
CA ASN A 101 -6.69 -20.51 6.38
C ASN A 101 -6.43 -19.97 4.97
N LEU A 102 -7.42 -19.33 4.33
CA LEU A 102 -7.23 -18.75 3.01
C LEU A 102 -6.29 -17.56 2.96
N LEU A 103 -6.16 -16.81 4.06
CA LEU A 103 -5.24 -15.68 4.15
C LEU A 103 -3.80 -16.10 4.44
N THR A 104 -3.59 -17.33 4.94
CA THR A 104 -2.31 -17.75 5.55
C THR A 104 -1.70 -18.98 4.90
N GLU A 105 -2.51 -19.86 4.31
CA GLU A 105 -2.05 -21.08 3.66
C GLU A 105 -1.84 -20.86 2.15
N LYS A 106 -0.63 -20.43 1.77
CA LYS A 106 -0.26 -20.27 0.35
C LYS A 106 -0.33 -21.62 -0.38
N PRO A 107 -1.11 -21.73 -1.47
CA PRO A 107 -1.19 -22.95 -2.27
C PRO A 107 0.17 -23.32 -2.88
N LYS A 108 0.47 -24.64 -2.96
CA LYS A 108 1.71 -25.15 -3.56
C LYS A 108 1.75 -24.97 -5.08
N ASP A 109 0.59 -25.06 -5.72
CA ASP A 109 0.43 -24.82 -7.16
C ASP A 109 -0.03 -23.38 -7.36
N ASN A 110 0.83 -22.58 -7.99
CA ASN A 110 0.58 -21.18 -8.31
C ASN A 110 0.53 -20.94 -9.82
N ILE A 111 0.48 -21.98 -10.66
CA ILE A 111 0.60 -21.85 -12.12
C ILE A 111 -0.47 -20.93 -12.70
N THR A 112 -1.71 -21.03 -12.21
CA THR A 112 -2.85 -20.23 -12.70
C THR A 112 -3.21 -19.05 -11.81
N CYS A 113 -2.58 -18.94 -10.63
CA CYS A 113 -2.92 -17.94 -9.61
C CYS A 113 -4.43 -17.84 -9.31
N SER A 114 -5.20 -18.92 -9.53
CA SER A 114 -6.67 -18.85 -9.49
C SER A 114 -7.24 -19.16 -8.10
N ALA A 115 -6.42 -19.68 -7.19
CA ALA A 115 -6.83 -19.99 -5.83
C ALA A 115 -7.27 -18.72 -5.07
N PRO A 116 -8.25 -18.82 -4.15
CA PRO A 116 -8.73 -17.67 -3.39
C PRO A 116 -7.65 -16.91 -2.62
N TYR A 117 -6.62 -17.61 -2.13
CA TYR A 117 -5.43 -17.00 -1.51
C TYR A 117 -4.86 -15.87 -2.38
N PHE A 118 -4.60 -16.14 -3.67
CA PHE A 118 -3.99 -15.17 -4.58
C PHE A 118 -4.94 -14.01 -4.90
N GLN A 119 -6.25 -14.24 -4.87
CA GLN A 119 -7.24 -13.18 -5.07
C GLN A 119 -7.28 -12.24 -3.86
N LEU A 120 -7.30 -12.78 -2.63
CA LEU A 120 -7.24 -11.98 -1.41
C LEU A 120 -5.92 -11.22 -1.30
N GLU A 121 -4.79 -11.83 -1.67
CA GLU A 121 -3.48 -11.18 -1.76
C GLU A 121 -3.50 -10.00 -2.75
N ALA A 122 -4.14 -10.15 -3.91
CA ALA A 122 -4.29 -9.06 -4.86
C ALA A 122 -5.21 -7.94 -4.36
N ILE A 123 -6.30 -8.28 -3.66
CA ILE A 123 -7.19 -7.29 -3.03
C ILE A 123 -6.43 -6.48 -1.97
N GLU A 124 -5.60 -7.13 -1.15
CA GLU A 124 -4.71 -6.47 -0.19
C GLU A 124 -3.76 -5.47 -0.89
N CYS A 125 -3.11 -5.89 -1.98
CA CYS A 125 -2.22 -5.00 -2.72
C CYS A 125 -2.96 -3.85 -3.42
N ASN A 126 -4.16 -4.09 -3.94
CA ASN A 126 -5.00 -3.04 -4.50
C ASN A 126 -5.44 -2.03 -3.42
N ALA A 127 -5.71 -2.49 -2.19
CA ALA A 127 -5.98 -1.61 -1.07
C ALA A 127 -4.77 -0.70 -0.75
N HIS A 128 -3.53 -1.21 -0.81
CA HIS A 128 -2.33 -0.38 -0.72
C HIS A 128 -2.25 0.67 -1.83
N LYS A 129 -2.51 0.29 -3.09
CA LYS A 129 -2.55 1.22 -4.23
C LYS A 129 -3.59 2.32 -4.04
N HIS A 130 -4.78 1.95 -3.57
CA HIS A 130 -5.87 2.89 -3.35
C HIS A 130 -5.56 3.83 -2.17
N ALA A 131 -5.04 3.30 -1.06
CA ALA A 131 -4.58 4.12 0.06
C ALA A 131 -3.50 5.12 -0.37
N LEU A 132 -2.51 4.67 -1.15
CA LEU A 132 -1.49 5.53 -1.74
C LEU A 132 -2.12 6.64 -2.59
N GLN A 133 -3.05 6.29 -3.49
CA GLN A 133 -3.71 7.27 -4.36
C GLN A 133 -4.47 8.33 -3.56
N LEU A 134 -5.16 7.95 -2.48
CA LEU A 134 -5.85 8.91 -1.60
C LEU A 134 -4.87 9.81 -0.85
N GLU A 135 -3.78 9.25 -0.33
CA GLU A 135 -2.76 10.06 0.34
C GLU A 135 -2.09 11.03 -0.64
N MET A 136 -1.76 10.59 -1.86
CA MET A 136 -1.24 11.47 -2.90
C MET A 136 -2.20 12.62 -3.19
N GLN A 137 -3.51 12.36 -3.29
CA GLN A 137 -4.52 13.40 -3.49
C GLN A 137 -4.53 14.40 -2.33
N GLU A 138 -4.40 13.92 -1.09
CA GLU A 138 -4.38 14.79 0.10
C GLU A 138 -3.08 15.61 0.19
N GLN A 139 -1.97 15.09 -0.31
CA GLN A 139 -0.65 15.74 -0.30
C GLN A 139 -0.35 16.53 -1.59
N THR A 140 -1.37 16.98 -2.33
CA THR A 140 -1.17 17.80 -3.54
C THR A 140 -1.42 19.30 -3.31
N GLY A 141 -0.67 20.13 -4.05
CA GLY A 141 -0.90 21.57 -4.12
C GLY A 141 -0.58 22.29 -2.81
N GLU A 142 -1.52 23.07 -2.27
CA GLU A 142 -1.30 23.85 -1.04
C GLU A 142 -1.19 22.97 0.22
N LYS A 143 -1.66 21.72 0.16
CA LYS A 143 -1.58 20.76 1.27
C LYS A 143 -0.29 19.95 1.29
N GLU A 144 0.54 20.06 0.26
CA GLU A 144 1.79 19.31 0.17
C GLU A 144 2.71 19.67 1.33
N THR A 145 3.11 18.64 2.09
CA THR A 145 4.07 18.76 3.19
C THR A 145 5.22 17.79 2.99
N HIS A 146 6.38 18.09 3.60
CA HIS A 146 7.51 17.15 3.57
C HIS A 146 7.14 15.81 4.22
N ASP A 147 6.58 15.85 5.43
CA ASP A 147 6.17 14.63 6.15
C ASP A 147 5.11 13.84 5.35
N GLY A 148 4.19 14.55 4.69
CA GLY A 148 3.23 13.95 3.78
C GLY A 148 3.88 13.29 2.57
N ALA A 149 4.88 13.94 1.95
CA ALA A 149 5.61 13.36 0.83
C ALA A 149 6.43 12.12 1.26
N VAL A 150 7.05 12.16 2.43
CA VAL A 150 7.73 11.00 3.04
C VAL A 150 6.74 9.85 3.28
N LYS A 151 5.55 10.16 3.81
CA LYS A 151 4.48 9.19 3.99
C LYS A 151 4.02 8.58 2.67
N VAL A 152 3.79 9.40 1.64
CA VAL A 152 3.44 8.96 0.28
C VAL A 152 4.51 8.00 -0.27
N LEU A 153 5.79 8.32 -0.12
CA LEU A 153 6.87 7.42 -0.55
C LEU A 153 6.84 6.08 0.21
N ALA A 154 6.67 6.11 1.53
CA ALA A 154 6.58 4.89 2.33
C ALA A 154 5.42 4.00 1.87
N MET A 155 4.22 4.58 1.71
CA MET A 155 3.04 3.87 1.19
C MET A 155 3.26 3.33 -0.23
N CYS A 156 4.04 4.04 -1.06
CA CYS A 156 4.40 3.55 -2.39
C CYS A 156 5.28 2.30 -2.31
N LYS A 157 6.31 2.33 -1.46
CA LYS A 157 7.19 1.16 -1.27
C LYS A 157 6.42 -0.03 -0.68
N ASP A 158 5.43 0.20 0.18
CA ASP A 158 4.55 -0.86 0.68
C ASP A 158 3.69 -1.46 -0.44
N ALA A 159 3.08 -0.64 -1.29
CA ALA A 159 2.33 -1.10 -2.45
C ALA A 159 3.21 -1.88 -3.44
N GLN A 160 4.41 -1.37 -3.74
CA GLN A 160 5.41 -2.02 -4.59
C GLN A 160 5.82 -3.39 -4.02
N ALA A 161 6.15 -3.45 -2.73
CA ALA A 161 6.52 -4.69 -2.05
C ALA A 161 5.38 -5.72 -2.07
N CYS A 162 4.13 -5.27 -1.87
CA CYS A 162 2.97 -6.15 -1.96
C CYS A 162 2.81 -6.76 -3.37
N MET A 163 2.91 -5.93 -4.40
CA MET A 163 2.71 -6.36 -5.79
C MET A 163 3.83 -7.26 -6.31
N ARG A 164 5.08 -7.04 -5.86
CA ARG A 164 6.26 -7.79 -6.32
C ARG A 164 6.09 -9.30 -6.14
N ASP A 165 5.55 -9.72 -5.00
CA ASP A 165 5.51 -11.12 -4.59
C ASP A 165 4.18 -11.81 -4.98
N SER A 166 3.23 -11.04 -5.51
CA SER A 166 1.91 -11.52 -5.94
C SER A 166 1.90 -11.91 -7.41
N CYS A 167 1.42 -13.12 -7.69
CA CYS A 167 1.36 -13.64 -9.05
C CYS A 167 0.11 -13.20 -9.84
N LYS A 168 -0.72 -12.34 -9.24
CA LYS A 168 -1.89 -11.75 -9.89
C LYS A 168 -1.57 -10.52 -10.74
N PHE A 169 -0.46 -9.85 -10.46
CA PHE A 169 -0.04 -8.67 -11.22
C PHE A 169 0.87 -9.08 -12.38
N THR A 170 0.73 -8.38 -13.48
CA THR A 170 1.61 -8.50 -14.66
C THR A 170 2.93 -7.78 -14.43
N ASP A 171 3.94 -8.04 -15.27
CA ASP A 171 5.19 -7.28 -15.25
C ASP A 171 4.94 -5.79 -15.51
N ILE A 172 4.02 -5.47 -16.44
CA ILE A 172 3.65 -4.09 -16.76
C ILE A 172 3.11 -3.36 -15.53
N GLU A 173 2.19 -3.97 -14.78
CA GLU A 173 1.64 -3.34 -13.57
C GLU A 173 2.69 -3.17 -12.46
N ARG A 174 3.65 -4.10 -12.36
CA ARG A 174 4.79 -3.97 -11.43
C ARG A 174 5.71 -2.83 -11.84
N ASP A 175 6.06 -2.75 -13.13
CA ASP A 175 6.91 -1.69 -13.67
C ASP A 175 6.25 -0.31 -13.52
N GLU A 176 4.94 -0.19 -13.74
CA GLU A 176 4.19 1.06 -13.52
C GLU A 176 4.26 1.52 -12.05
N MET A 177 4.11 0.58 -11.11
CA MET A 177 4.25 0.89 -9.68
C MET A 177 5.68 1.28 -9.32
N GLU A 178 6.68 0.54 -9.80
CA GLU A 178 8.10 0.83 -9.56
C GLU A 178 8.47 2.22 -10.09
N ASN A 179 8.13 2.52 -11.34
CA ASN A 179 8.38 3.84 -11.93
C ASN A 179 7.69 4.97 -11.14
N SER A 180 6.48 4.74 -10.64
CA SER A 180 5.76 5.72 -9.81
C SER A 180 6.49 5.98 -8.49
N CYS A 181 6.97 4.92 -7.83
CA CYS A 181 7.73 5.06 -6.59
C CYS A 181 9.10 5.71 -6.80
N ASP A 182 9.77 5.44 -7.92
CA ASP A 182 11.04 6.09 -8.26
C ASP A 182 10.88 7.59 -8.48
N VAL A 183 9.79 8.02 -9.14
CA VAL A 183 9.46 9.45 -9.27
C VAL A 183 9.24 10.08 -7.90
N LEU A 184 8.49 9.41 -7.01
CA LEU A 184 8.26 9.90 -5.65
C LEU A 184 9.54 9.97 -4.81
N GLU A 185 10.45 9.00 -4.97
CA GLU A 185 11.75 8.99 -4.29
C GLU A 185 12.60 10.20 -4.69
N LEU A 186 12.56 10.58 -5.97
CA LEU A 186 13.22 11.80 -6.46
C LEU A 186 12.59 13.07 -5.88
N THR A 187 11.27 13.12 -5.72
CA THR A 187 10.58 14.33 -5.22
C THR A 187 10.66 14.48 -3.70
N THR A 188 10.99 13.41 -2.97
CA THR A 188 11.06 13.38 -1.50
C THR A 188 12.47 13.43 -0.95
N SER A 189 13.49 13.43 -1.81
CA SER A 189 14.89 13.51 -1.38
C SER A 189 15.18 14.81 -0.63
N ASP A 190 16.13 14.75 0.31
CA ASP A 190 16.61 15.92 1.07
C ASP A 190 16.98 17.07 0.13
N PHE A 191 17.51 16.72 -1.04
CA PHE A 191 17.84 17.64 -2.11
C PHE A 191 16.60 18.36 -2.67
N THR A 192 15.54 17.64 -3.05
CA THR A 192 14.31 18.25 -3.57
C THR A 192 13.62 19.08 -2.48
N VAL A 193 13.63 18.62 -1.24
CA VAL A 193 13.11 19.35 -0.08
C VAL A 193 13.85 20.68 0.10
N CYS A 194 15.18 20.66 0.00
CA CYS A 194 16.00 21.86 0.05
C CYS A 194 15.69 22.82 -1.10
N MET A 195 15.57 22.32 -2.32
CA MET A 195 15.22 23.14 -3.48
C MET A 195 13.84 23.80 -3.33
N ASN A 196 12.86 23.07 -2.81
CA ASN A 196 11.53 23.61 -2.51
C ASN A 196 11.61 24.71 -1.44
N LYS A 197 12.41 24.50 -0.38
CA LYS A 197 12.67 25.51 0.64
C LYS A 197 13.29 26.78 0.03
N ILE A 198 14.34 26.65 -0.77
CA ILE A 198 15.01 27.79 -1.42
C ILE A 198 14.03 28.53 -2.34
N ASN A 199 13.25 27.81 -3.15
CA ASN A 199 12.25 28.41 -4.04
C ASN A 199 11.12 29.14 -3.29
N LYS A 200 10.73 28.62 -2.13
CA LYS A 200 9.67 29.18 -1.28
C LYS A 200 10.15 30.40 -0.49
N GLU A 201 11.28 30.28 0.19
CA GLU A 201 11.84 31.32 1.07
C GLU A 201 12.56 32.42 0.30
N LYS A 202 12.99 32.13 -0.94
CA LYS A 202 13.76 33.03 -1.81
C LYS A 202 14.90 33.73 -1.07
N PRO A 203 15.82 32.98 -0.43
CA PRO A 203 16.95 33.58 0.28
C PRO A 203 17.81 34.42 -0.67
N ASP A 204 18.56 35.37 -0.12
CA ASP A 204 19.53 36.12 -0.91
C ASP A 204 20.67 35.19 -1.35
N LEU A 205 20.79 35.01 -2.66
CA LEU A 205 21.81 34.18 -3.29
C LEU A 205 22.98 34.99 -3.86
N SER A 206 22.99 36.32 -3.69
CA SER A 206 24.02 37.21 -4.24
C SER A 206 25.43 36.91 -3.72
N LYS A 207 25.55 36.30 -2.53
CA LYS A 207 26.82 35.85 -1.96
C LYS A 207 27.48 34.69 -2.72
N TYR A 208 26.73 33.97 -3.54
CA TYR A 208 27.24 32.83 -4.31
C TYR A 208 27.70 33.30 -5.68
N GLU A 209 28.91 33.83 -5.76
CA GLU A 209 29.50 34.34 -7.02
C GLU A 209 29.43 33.33 -8.17
N CYS A 210 29.51 32.03 -7.87
CA CYS A 210 29.43 30.97 -8.87
C CYS A 210 28.10 30.91 -9.63
N LEU A 211 27.01 31.48 -9.09
CA LEU A 211 25.73 31.59 -9.80
C LEU A 211 25.82 32.61 -10.94
N ASN A 212 26.66 33.64 -10.85
CA ASN A 212 26.69 34.78 -11.78
C ASN A 212 25.26 35.37 -12.00
N ASP A 213 25.01 36.00 -13.15
CA ASP A 213 23.68 36.48 -13.59
C ASP A 213 22.68 35.35 -13.93
N HIS A 214 22.91 34.11 -13.46
CA HIS A 214 22.01 33.00 -13.72
C HIS A 214 20.76 33.10 -12.85
N ASP A 215 19.59 33.06 -13.48
CA ASP A 215 18.32 33.11 -12.75
C ASP A 215 18.04 31.77 -12.05
N PHE A 216 18.40 31.70 -10.77
CA PHE A 216 18.16 30.56 -9.90
C PHE A 216 16.65 30.29 -9.70
N TYR A 217 15.79 31.29 -9.85
CA TYR A 217 14.35 31.13 -9.58
C TYR A 217 13.54 30.93 -10.86
N SER A 218 14.20 30.92 -12.02
CA SER A 218 13.55 30.62 -13.29
C SER A 218 12.91 29.24 -13.29
N LYS A 219 11.66 29.19 -13.79
CA LYS A 219 10.93 27.96 -14.09
C LYS A 219 11.14 27.48 -15.53
N ASP A 220 11.94 28.20 -16.32
CA ASP A 220 12.22 27.82 -17.70
C ASP A 220 13.12 26.57 -17.74
N SER A 221 12.65 25.53 -18.42
CA SER A 221 13.36 24.24 -18.51
C SER A 221 14.79 24.35 -19.04
N THR A 222 15.07 25.29 -19.96
CA THR A 222 16.42 25.50 -20.52
C THR A 222 17.36 26.12 -19.51
N VAL A 223 16.86 27.08 -18.72
CA VAL A 223 17.62 27.72 -17.63
C VAL A 223 17.87 26.71 -16.51
N ILE A 224 16.87 25.90 -16.15
CA ILE A 224 17.02 24.81 -15.18
C ILE A 224 18.08 23.80 -15.64
N CYS A 225 18.01 23.33 -16.90
CA CYS A 225 19.00 22.40 -17.46
C CYS A 225 20.42 23.00 -17.48
N ASP A 226 20.56 24.27 -17.89
CA ASP A 226 21.85 24.97 -17.88
C ASP A 226 22.45 25.04 -16.47
N ARG A 227 21.63 25.31 -15.46
CA ARG A 227 22.02 25.30 -14.05
C ARG A 227 22.60 23.96 -13.62
N TRP A 228 21.91 22.88 -13.96
CA TRP A 228 22.33 21.52 -13.58
C TRP A 228 23.60 21.10 -14.29
N LYS A 229 23.73 21.43 -15.58
CA LYS A 229 24.85 21.01 -16.41
C LYS A 229 26.11 21.84 -16.15
N ASN A 230 25.97 23.16 -16.11
CA ASN A 230 27.11 24.09 -16.12
C ASN A 230 27.40 24.70 -14.74
N LYS A 231 26.49 24.57 -13.78
CA LYS A 231 26.63 25.14 -12.42
C LYS A 231 26.50 24.09 -11.31
N ARG A 232 26.71 22.80 -11.62
CA ARG A 232 26.59 21.67 -10.67
C ARG A 232 27.27 21.91 -9.32
N ASP A 233 28.56 22.30 -9.34
CA ASP A 233 29.31 22.52 -8.09
C ASP A 233 28.77 23.72 -7.30
N CYS A 234 28.27 24.74 -8.00
CA CYS A 234 27.62 25.88 -7.37
C CYS A 234 26.30 25.47 -6.71
N MET A 235 25.50 24.66 -7.40
CA MET A 235 24.27 24.09 -6.85
C MET A 235 24.56 23.29 -5.59
N ARG A 236 25.63 22.49 -5.59
CA ARG A 236 26.07 21.74 -4.40
C ARG A 236 26.41 22.66 -3.24
N THR A 237 27.20 23.71 -3.48
CA THR A 237 27.55 24.68 -2.43
C THR A 237 26.31 25.38 -1.87
N VAL A 238 25.43 25.87 -2.74
CA VAL A 238 24.20 26.59 -2.35
C VAL A 238 23.31 25.71 -1.48
N THR A 239 23.01 24.48 -1.91
CA THR A 239 22.15 23.58 -1.14
C THR A 239 22.80 23.14 0.16
N GLN A 240 24.09 22.83 0.16
CA GLN A 240 24.79 22.42 1.38
C GLN A 240 24.87 23.54 2.43
N GLU A 241 25.08 24.78 2.00
CA GLU A 241 25.13 25.92 2.94
C GLU A 241 23.75 26.28 3.50
N ILE A 242 22.67 26.15 2.71
CA ILE A 242 21.33 26.53 3.14
C ILE A 242 20.65 25.41 3.94
N CYS A 243 20.90 24.15 3.57
CA CYS A 243 20.13 23.00 4.05
C CYS A 243 20.99 21.96 4.79
N GLY A 244 22.32 22.08 4.75
CA GLY A 244 23.25 21.18 5.44
C GLY A 244 24.01 20.24 4.51
N LYS A 245 25.15 19.73 4.99
CA LYS A 245 26.15 19.02 4.17
C LYS A 245 25.66 17.70 3.56
N ASP A 246 24.66 17.08 4.18
CA ASP A 246 24.19 15.74 3.82
C ASP A 246 23.09 15.74 2.76
N VAL A 247 22.57 16.93 2.41
CA VAL A 247 21.40 17.15 1.56
C VAL A 247 21.51 16.55 0.15
N MET A 248 22.70 16.19 -0.31
CA MET A 248 22.94 15.65 -1.65
C MET A 248 23.38 14.19 -1.68
N LYS A 249 23.52 13.53 -0.52
CA LYS A 249 24.06 12.16 -0.45
C LYS A 249 23.24 11.14 -1.26
N SER A 250 21.91 11.24 -1.23
CA SER A 250 20.98 10.38 -1.98
C SER A 250 21.03 10.62 -3.49
N ASP A 251 21.25 11.88 -3.88
CA ASP A 251 21.11 12.34 -5.26
C ASP A 251 22.45 12.39 -6.01
N GLU A 252 23.58 12.21 -5.31
CA GLU A 252 24.92 12.19 -5.88
C GLU A 252 25.08 11.18 -7.03
N LYS A 253 24.39 10.03 -6.93
CA LYS A 253 24.38 9.00 -7.98
C LYS A 253 23.75 9.48 -9.30
N PHE A 254 22.74 10.35 -9.24
CA PHE A 254 22.01 10.85 -10.41
C PHE A 254 22.73 12.02 -11.08
N LEU A 255 23.50 12.79 -10.33
CA LEU A 255 24.29 13.90 -10.86
C LEU A 255 25.45 13.46 -11.76
N ASN A 256 25.77 12.17 -11.79
CA ASN A 256 26.77 11.58 -12.68
C ASN A 256 26.17 11.04 -13.99
N VAL A 257 24.85 11.16 -14.18
CA VAL A 257 24.11 10.64 -15.34
C VAL A 257 23.88 11.73 -16.41
N PHE A 258 24.17 13.01 -16.10
CA PHE A 258 24.10 14.16 -17.01
C PHE A 258 25.49 14.73 -17.30
#